data_AF-A0A7K2P2Z9-F1
#
_entry.id   AF-A0A7K2P2Z9-F1
#
_cell.length_a   1.000
_cell.length_b   1.000
_cell.length_c   1.000
_cell.angle_alpha   90.00
_cell.angle_beta   90.00
_cell.angle_gamma   90.00
#
_symmetry.space_group_name_H-M   'P 1'
#
loop_
_entity.id
_entity.type
_entity.pdbx_description
1 polymer ?
#
loop_
_entity_poly.entity_id
_entity_poly.type
_entity_poly.pdbx_seq_one_letter_code
_entity_poly.pdbx_strand_id
1 'polypeptide(L)'
;ADAFGSALAPVACEARIVERDGGLELGLLARYTSRPPTVELYTDTIDLAERVVDARGWRDWYPPGSVRAAALAHEAVHVHLHHGPAKAALKRALG
;
A
#
# COMPACT_ATOMS: atom_id res chain seq x y z
N ALA A 1 -6.46 -18.27 5.96
CA ALA A 1 -6.02 -16.92 5.55
C ALA A 1 -4.57 -16.66 5.94
N ASP A 2 -4.21 -16.78 7.21
CA ASP A 2 -2.89 -16.38 7.74
C ASP A 2 -1.71 -17.08 7.05
N ALA A 3 -1.76 -18.40 6.89
CA ALA A 3 -0.72 -19.16 6.20
C ALA A 3 -0.52 -18.73 4.73
N PHE A 4 -1.59 -18.29 4.04
CA PHE A 4 -1.47 -17.76 2.69
C PHE A 4 -0.76 -16.40 2.70
N GLY A 5 -1.14 -15.50 3.61
CA GLY A 5 -0.50 -14.19 3.76
C GLY A 5 0.98 -14.30 4.12
N SER A 6 1.34 -15.18 5.06
CA SER A 6 2.73 -15.38 5.48
C SER A 6 3.62 -16.01 4.38
N ALA A 7 3.03 -16.76 3.46
CA ALA A 7 3.75 -17.36 2.34
C ALA A 7 3.80 -16.46 1.09
N LEU A 8 3.12 -15.31 1.11
CA LEU A 8 3.08 -14.41 -0.04
C LEU A 8 4.46 -13.77 -0.24
N ALA A 9 5.07 -14.03 -1.39
CA ALA A 9 6.32 -13.37 -1.77
C ALA A 9 6.09 -11.85 -1.88
N PRO A 10 7.10 -11.02 -1.56
CA PRO A 10 7.02 -9.58 -1.81
C PRO A 10 6.66 -9.30 -3.27
N VAL A 11 5.66 -8.45 -3.48
CA VAL A 11 5.22 -8.04 -4.82
C VAL A 11 5.67 -6.62 -5.08
N ALA A 12 6.37 -6.39 -6.19
CA ALA A 12 6.74 -5.06 -6.62
C ALA A 12 5.53 -4.32 -7.20
N CYS A 13 5.44 -3.01 -6.95
CA CYS A 13 4.46 -2.16 -7.61
C CYS A 13 4.92 -1.84 -9.04
N GLU A 14 4.28 -2.44 -10.05
CA GLU A 14 4.57 -2.16 -11.46
C GLU A 14 3.75 -0.99 -12.04
N ALA A 15 2.73 -0.54 -11.30
CA ALA A 15 1.91 0.58 -11.70
C ALA A 15 2.70 1.90 -11.67
N ARG A 16 2.34 2.83 -12.56
CA ARG A 16 2.94 4.17 -12.55
C ARG A 16 2.59 4.87 -11.23
N ILE A 17 3.58 5.36 -10.50
CA ILE A 17 3.35 6.13 -9.27
C ILE A 17 3.17 7.61 -9.63
N VAL A 18 2.13 8.23 -9.07
CA VAL A 18 1.84 9.65 -9.25
C VAL A 18 1.51 10.27 -7.90
N GLU A 19 2.21 11.33 -7.54
CA GLU A 19 1.98 12.06 -6.29
C GLU A 19 0.80 13.04 -6.44
N ARG A 20 -0.01 13.13 -5.39
CA ARG A 20 -1.23 13.93 -5.29
C ARG A 20 -1.39 14.45 -3.86
N ASP A 21 -2.14 15.51 -3.70
CA ASP A 21 -2.67 15.94 -2.39
C ASP A 21 -4.17 15.56 -2.27
N GLY A 22 -4.80 15.89 -1.15
CA GLY A 22 -6.21 15.63 -0.89
C GLY A 22 -6.48 14.24 -0.31
N GLY A 23 -5.43 13.48 0.04
CA GLY A 23 -5.59 12.19 0.70
C GLY A 23 -6.22 12.33 2.08
N LEU A 24 -5.99 13.46 2.78
CA LEU A 24 -6.53 13.67 4.12
C LEU A 24 -8.05 13.76 4.11
N GLU A 25 -8.60 14.43 3.10
CA GLU A 25 -10.05 14.56 2.89
C GLU A 25 -10.69 13.23 2.50
N LEU A 26 -9.95 12.40 1.77
CA LEU A 26 -10.37 11.08 1.32
C LEU A 26 -10.11 9.97 2.34
N GLY A 27 -9.27 10.22 3.35
CA GLY A 27 -8.76 9.21 4.27
C GLY A 27 -7.86 8.16 3.60
N LEU A 28 -7.07 8.55 2.60
CA LEU A 28 -6.26 7.64 1.79
C LEU A 28 -4.77 7.99 1.84
N LEU A 29 -3.92 6.97 2.01
CA LEU A 29 -2.47 7.06 1.83
C LEU A 29 -2.08 6.87 0.35
N ALA A 30 -2.76 5.93 -0.31
CA ALA A 30 -2.60 5.64 -1.72
C ALA A 30 -3.90 5.08 -2.30
N ARG A 31 -3.98 5.01 -3.63
CA ARG A 31 -5.05 4.35 -4.36
C ARG A 31 -4.59 3.87 -5.73
N TYR A 32 -4.84 2.61 -6.05
CA TYR A 32 -4.69 2.09 -7.40
C TYR A 32 -5.87 2.46 -8.32
N THR A 33 -5.53 2.82 -9.56
CA THR A 33 -6.47 2.96 -10.69
C THR A 33 -6.00 2.10 -11.86
N SER A 34 -6.94 1.52 -12.62
CA SER A 34 -6.64 0.43 -13.56
C SER A 34 -6.43 0.85 -15.02
N ARG A 35 -6.71 2.10 -15.40
CA ARG A 35 -6.72 2.57 -16.81
C ARG A 35 -6.20 4.02 -16.96
N PRO A 36 -4.89 4.23 -17.19
CA PRO A 36 -3.82 3.22 -17.15
C PRO A 36 -3.49 2.81 -15.70
N PRO A 37 -2.86 1.63 -15.48
CA PRO A 37 -2.38 1.19 -14.17
C PRO A 37 -1.54 2.28 -13.47
N THR A 38 -2.12 2.89 -12.44
CA THR A 38 -1.53 4.04 -11.74
C THR A 38 -1.79 3.91 -10.24
N VAL A 39 -0.77 4.13 -9.42
CA VAL A 39 -0.93 4.35 -7.98
C VAL A 39 -0.84 5.85 -7.73
N GLU A 40 -1.94 6.44 -7.29
CA GLU A 40 -1.97 7.78 -6.72
C GLU A 40 -1.47 7.68 -5.28
N LEU A 41 -0.36 8.35 -4.96
CA LEU A 41 0.20 8.43 -3.62
C LEU A 41 -0.11 9.81 -3.04
N TYR A 42 -0.79 9.86 -1.89
CA TYR A 42 -1.27 11.11 -1.32
C TYR A 42 -0.26 11.71 -0.32
N THR A 43 0.54 12.68 -0.77
CA THR A 43 1.68 13.22 -0.03
C THR A 43 1.28 13.91 1.27
N ASP A 44 0.17 14.64 1.28
CA ASP A 44 -0.39 15.28 2.47
C ASP A 44 -0.65 14.30 3.63
N THR A 45 -1.14 13.10 3.31
CA THR A 45 -1.46 12.06 4.28
C THR A 45 -0.23 11.27 4.69
N ILE A 46 0.68 11.01 3.75
CA ILE A 46 2.00 10.43 4.06
C ILE A 46 2.75 11.33 5.04
N ASP A 47 2.82 12.63 4.76
CA ASP A 47 3.51 13.60 5.61
C ASP A 47 2.87 13.68 7.00
N LEU A 48 1.54 13.62 7.09
CA LEU A 48 0.85 13.56 8.39
C LEU A 48 1.25 12.29 9.16
N ALA A 49 1.25 11.13 8.50
CA ALA A 49 1.61 9.87 9.14
C ALA A 49 3.08 9.87 9.60
N GLU A 50 4.00 10.43 8.80
CA GLU A 50 5.40 10.61 9.20
C GLU A 50 5.52 11.53 10.43
N ARG A 51 4.75 12.63 10.49
CA ARG A 51 4.68 13.47 11.70
C ARG A 51 4.11 12.73 12.91
N VAL A 52 3.17 11.81 12.71
CA VAL A 52 2.66 10.95 13.80
C VAL A 52 3.75 10.03 14.30
N VAL A 53 4.53 9.41 13.42
CA VAL A 53 5.68 8.58 13.79
C VAL A 53 6.67 9.38 14.65
N ASP A 54 6.99 10.61 14.24
CA ASP A 54 7.84 11.52 15.02
C ASP A 54 7.23 11.84 16.39
N ALA A 55 5.98 12.28 16.41
CA ALA A 55 5.28 12.67 17.64
C ALA A 55 5.15 11.53 18.66
N ARG A 56 5.22 10.28 18.20
CA ARG A 56 5.16 9.08 19.05
C ARG A 56 6.53 8.48 19.37
N GLY A 57 7.61 9.04 18.83
CA GLY A 57 8.96 8.53 19.03
C GLY A 57 9.18 7.14 18.42
N TRP A 58 8.48 6.81 17.34
CA TRP A 58 8.52 5.46 16.75
C TRP A 58 9.57 5.27 15.65
N ARG A 59 10.56 6.15 15.55
CA ARG A 59 11.54 6.13 14.46
C ARG A 59 12.41 4.88 14.43
N ASP A 60 12.63 4.25 15.58
CA ASP A 60 13.36 2.99 15.66
C ASP A 60 12.59 1.82 15.02
N TRP A 61 11.26 1.90 14.98
CA TRP A 61 10.41 0.89 14.32
C TRP A 61 10.05 1.29 12.89
N TYR A 62 9.90 2.58 12.63
CA TYR A 62 9.51 3.14 11.34
C TYR A 62 10.48 4.24 10.90
N PRO A 63 11.62 3.84 10.30
CA PRO A 63 12.57 4.78 9.70
C PRO A 63 11.89 5.69 8.66
N PRO A 64 12.46 6.86 8.35
CA PRO A 64 11.91 7.77 7.34
C PRO A 64 11.57 7.06 6.01
N GLY A 65 10.36 7.31 5.50
CA GLY A 65 9.87 6.70 4.26
C GLY A 65 9.19 5.34 4.46
N SER A 66 9.14 4.81 5.68
CA SER A 66 8.40 3.57 5.99
C SER A 66 6.93 3.66 5.61
N VAL A 67 6.28 4.81 5.82
CA VAL A 67 4.86 4.98 5.49
C VAL A 67 4.65 4.88 3.98
N ARG A 68 5.51 5.55 3.18
CA ARG A 68 5.48 5.46 1.72
C ARG A 68 5.69 4.03 1.24
N ALA A 69 6.70 3.34 1.78
CA ALA A 69 6.99 1.96 1.42
C ALA A 69 5.81 1.03 1.74
N ALA A 70 5.18 1.20 2.90
CA ALA A 70 4.00 0.43 3.30
C ALA A 70 2.81 0.70 2.38
N ALA A 71 2.53 1.96 2.03
CA ALA A 71 1.44 2.31 1.13
C ALA A 71 1.63 1.68 -0.27
N LEU A 72 2.84 1.74 -0.82
CA LEU A 72 3.15 1.13 -2.13
C LEU A 72 3.07 -0.40 -2.09
N ALA A 73 3.56 -1.03 -1.02
CA ALA A 73 3.47 -2.48 -0.84
C ALA A 73 2.00 -2.93 -0.71
N HIS A 74 1.18 -2.16 0.00
CA HIS A 74 -0.26 -2.40 0.14
C HIS A 74 -0.95 -2.40 -1.23
N GLU A 75 -0.73 -1.36 -2.05
CA GLU A 75 -1.32 -1.27 -3.38
C GLU A 75 -0.82 -2.39 -4.31
N ALA A 76 0.47 -2.73 -4.27
CA ALA A 76 1.03 -3.83 -5.06
C ALA A 76 0.32 -5.17 -4.77
N VAL A 77 0.12 -5.47 -3.48
CA VAL A 77 -0.60 -6.66 -3.04
C VAL A 77 -2.08 -6.60 -3.44
N HIS A 78 -2.74 -5.45 -3.31
CA HIS A 78 -4.12 -5.28 -3.79
C HIS A 78 -4.23 -5.61 -5.27
N VAL A 79 -3.37 -5.05 -6.12
CA VAL A 79 -3.40 -5.33 -7.56
C VAL A 79 -3.19 -6.82 -7.83
N HIS A 80 -2.18 -7.43 -7.19
CA HIS A 80 -1.85 -8.83 -7.35
C HIS A 80 -3.03 -9.75 -7.01
N LEU A 81 -3.72 -9.46 -5.90
CA LEU A 81 -4.82 -10.27 -5.37
C LEU A 81 -6.17 -9.97 -6.02
N HIS A 82 -6.36 -8.80 -6.66
CA HIS A 82 -7.64 -8.44 -7.30
C HIS A 82 -7.65 -8.63 -8.82
N HIS A 83 -6.50 -8.56 -9.49
CA HIS A 83 -6.38 -8.53 -10.95
C HIS A 83 -5.54 -9.67 -11.56
N GLY A 84 -4.94 -10.54 -10.73
CA GLY A 84 -4.10 -11.66 -11.19
C GLY A 84 -4.60 -13.07 -10.83
N PRO A 85 -3.88 -14.13 -11.26
CA PRO A 85 -4.20 -15.52 -10.93
C PRO A 85 -4.17 -15.80 -9.41
N ALA A 86 -3.42 -14.99 -8.64
CA ALA A 86 -3.37 -15.06 -7.19
C ALA A 86 -4.74 -14.82 -6.52
N LYS A 87 -5.66 -14.11 -7.19
CA LYS A 87 -7.05 -13.97 -6.75
C LYS A 87 -7.74 -15.32 -6.53
N ALA A 88 -7.55 -16.26 -7.46
CA ALA A 88 -8.16 -17.58 -7.36
C ALA A 88 -7.49 -18.44 -6.27
N ALA A 89 -6.17 -18.27 -6.07
CA ALA A 89 -5.46 -18.91 -4.98
C ALA A 89 -5.92 -18.39 -3.61
N LEU A 90 -6.08 -17.07 -3.46
CA LEU A 90 -6.61 -16.46 -2.25
C LEU A 90 -8.04 -16.95 -1.97
N LYS A 91 -8.94 -16.90 -2.96
CA LYS A 91 -10.32 -17.40 -2.79
C LYS A 91 -10.34 -18.83 -2.25
N ARG A 92 -9.56 -19.74 -2.85
CA ARG A 92 -9.46 -21.13 -2.37
C ARG A 92 -8.93 -21.24 -0.93
N ALA A 93 -8.02 -20.35 -0.52
CA ALA A 93 -7.46 -20.34 0.83
C ALA A 93 -8.41 -19.72 1.89
N LEU A 94 -9.47 -19.04 1.45
CA LEU A 94 -10.47 -18.42 2.33
C LEU A 94 -11.74 -19.27 2.51
N GLY A 95 -11.96 -20.28 1.64
CA GLY A 95 -13.18 -21.10 1.62
C GLY A 95 -14.16 -20.59 0.58
#